data_AF-A0A7V4Y7S9-F1
#
_entry.id   AF-A0A7V4Y7S9-F1
#
_cell.length_a   1.000
_cell.length_b   1.000
_cell.length_c   1.000
_cell.angle_alpha   90.00
_cell.angle_beta   90.00
_cell.angle_gamma   90.00
#
_symmetry.space_group_name_H-M   'P 1'
#
loop_
_entity.id
_entity.type
_entity.pdbx_description
1 polymer ?
#
loop_
_entity_poly.entity_id
_entity_poly.type
_entity_poly.pdbx_seq_one_letter_code
_entity_poly.pdbx_strand_id
1 'polypeptide(L)'
;MEKSMVKELVYGAGWYGEEHDGFQPFRWMAREASLRLSLEPGKGEKLIEIIAGHSFAPEKPKLRVFIDGREAGEREIHPAFSAYLFPLTGEGEITVTLTLNRTFHAQGDGRELGIMVRSIRIINLEKLQVPLYGEGWYEWEKGEIFPFRWMQGEARLFLPSSWRKGYLLIPISSEYFNQKQILSILWKGKEIARWPLLYQWNAYSLELPELPPSGSSDLKPAEDPGLMTREKKLDSAAKENLWERNDLNEAEVFSRAGGSEPIELIFKLNRLFPERYHPEDGRELGIRVGPISWHQDEGRHRDILFFHENAVKNYEEMMAGKTVLTSYPTNLGIDLYSRCNLSPPCVYCLYDRMKILEGEDKDVVVDDRTLASYGPFFNAARTVVNCSFGEPLLHPRLEEILEFCASRGKIVELSTNGQAFTARTIRALLGKPIYLYVSLDAASAETYAKIRNERFDEIVANLIRLNEERKKRNGLPKIFMVFMPMRVNLHELEAYFRLCQRIEADALVLRPLLYLEKPDIREERGGYLFDYEKELLSPEEIRKVISQAEEFSRKYKIPVANQFEFGQVAEPGRSKL
;
A
#
# COMPACT_ATOMS: atom_id res chain seq x y z
N MET A 1 3.40 -17.63 -13.89
CA MET A 1 4.11 -17.49 -15.19
C MET A 1 3.18 -18.07 -16.24
N GLU A 2 2.38 -17.23 -16.90
CA GLU A 2 1.49 -17.67 -17.98
C GLU A 2 2.33 -18.24 -19.14
N LYS A 3 1.98 -19.43 -19.62
CA LYS A 3 2.45 -19.89 -20.93
C LYS A 3 1.89 -18.91 -21.97
N SER A 4 2.78 -18.20 -22.66
CA SER A 4 2.46 -17.35 -23.80
C SER A 4 1.49 -18.09 -24.73
N MET A 5 0.27 -17.56 -24.89
CA MET A 5 -0.71 -18.03 -25.89
C MET A 5 -0.35 -17.61 -27.32
N VAL A 6 0.85 -17.06 -27.50
CA VAL A 6 1.45 -16.68 -28.77
C VAL A 6 2.56 -17.68 -29.07
N LYS A 7 2.41 -18.47 -30.15
CA LYS A 7 3.53 -19.27 -30.68
C LYS A 7 4.61 -18.37 -31.26
N GLU A 8 4.22 -17.29 -31.92
CA GLU A 8 5.11 -16.28 -32.50
C GLU A 8 4.34 -14.97 -32.76
N LEU A 9 4.86 -13.83 -32.29
CA LEU A 9 4.44 -12.48 -32.71
C LEU A 9 5.56 -11.93 -33.56
N VAL A 10 5.27 -11.64 -34.82
CA VAL A 10 6.27 -11.14 -35.76
C VAL A 10 5.92 -9.72 -36.16
N TYR A 11 6.80 -8.79 -35.80
CA TYR A 11 6.73 -7.41 -36.24
C TYR A 11 6.95 -7.32 -37.76
N GLY A 12 5.99 -6.74 -38.46
CA GLY A 12 6.04 -6.50 -39.90
C GLY A 12 6.65 -5.14 -40.25
N ALA A 13 6.16 -4.52 -41.33
CA ALA A 13 6.57 -3.18 -41.72
C ALA A 13 6.06 -2.13 -40.71
N GLY A 14 6.73 -0.97 -40.65
CA GLY A 14 6.27 0.18 -39.86
C GLY A 14 6.73 0.22 -38.40
N TRP A 15 7.59 -0.72 -37.99
CA TRP A 15 8.21 -0.73 -36.67
C TRP A 15 9.65 -0.26 -36.76
N TYR A 16 10.04 0.63 -35.86
CA TYR A 16 11.43 1.02 -35.69
C TYR A 16 12.16 0.08 -34.71
N GLY A 17 13.47 0.29 -34.58
CA GLY A 17 14.31 -0.42 -33.63
C GLY A 17 13.82 -0.25 -32.19
N GLU A 18 14.23 -1.18 -31.33
CA GLU A 18 13.93 -1.12 -29.90
C GLU A 18 14.77 -0.02 -29.24
N GLU A 19 14.12 0.77 -28.41
CA GLU A 19 14.69 1.86 -27.62
C GLU A 19 14.35 1.66 -26.14
N HIS A 20 14.98 2.43 -25.26
CA HIS A 20 14.80 2.30 -23.81
C HIS A 20 14.63 3.68 -23.17
N ASP A 21 13.62 3.85 -22.32
CA ASP A 21 13.32 5.12 -21.63
C ASP A 21 13.98 5.23 -20.24
N GLY A 22 14.91 4.31 -19.95
CA GLY A 22 15.55 4.15 -18.64
C GLY A 22 14.81 3.19 -17.71
N PHE A 23 13.58 2.78 -18.04
CA PHE A 23 12.79 1.84 -17.25
C PHE A 23 12.53 0.53 -17.99
N GLN A 24 11.98 0.59 -19.20
CA GLN A 24 11.67 -0.59 -20.02
C GLN A 24 11.92 -0.34 -21.51
N PRO A 25 12.14 -1.42 -22.29
CA PRO A 25 12.23 -1.31 -23.74
C PRO A 25 10.88 -0.95 -24.36
N PHE A 26 10.91 -0.21 -25.46
CA PHE A 26 9.74 0.10 -26.29
C PHE A 26 10.16 0.20 -27.77
N ARG A 27 9.18 0.19 -28.67
CA ARG A 27 9.39 0.41 -30.11
C ARG A 27 8.56 1.58 -30.58
N TRP A 28 9.15 2.46 -31.38
CA TRP A 28 8.36 3.42 -32.12
C TRP A 28 7.60 2.74 -33.26
N MET A 29 6.35 3.13 -33.42
CA MET A 29 5.50 2.80 -34.56
C MET A 29 5.50 3.99 -35.53
N ALA A 30 5.63 3.74 -36.83
CA ALA A 30 5.39 4.74 -37.87
C ALA A 30 3.87 5.05 -38.00
N ARG A 31 3.46 5.78 -39.04
CA ARG A 31 2.04 6.06 -39.29
C ARG A 31 1.19 4.79 -39.43
N GLU A 32 1.75 3.78 -40.07
CA GLU A 32 1.13 2.48 -40.28
C GLU A 32 2.13 1.40 -39.92
N ALA A 33 1.67 0.35 -39.23
CA ALA A 33 2.49 -0.79 -38.89
C ALA A 33 1.68 -2.09 -38.97
N SER A 34 2.35 -3.19 -39.31
CA SER A 34 1.73 -4.51 -39.37
C SER A 34 2.41 -5.49 -38.43
N LEU A 35 1.66 -6.49 -38.00
CA LEU A 35 2.14 -7.61 -37.22
C LEU A 35 1.39 -8.88 -37.63
N ARG A 36 2.08 -10.02 -37.61
CA ARG A 36 1.48 -11.33 -37.83
C ARG A 36 1.42 -12.08 -36.51
N LEU A 37 0.27 -12.68 -36.23
CA LEU A 37 0.03 -13.46 -35.03
C LEU A 37 -0.42 -14.86 -35.42
N SER A 38 0.21 -15.85 -34.79
CA SER A 38 -0.25 -17.23 -34.86
C SER A 38 -1.15 -17.54 -33.67
N LEU A 39 -2.46 -17.62 -33.90
CA LEU A 39 -3.47 -17.89 -32.87
C LEU A 39 -3.73 -19.38 -32.73
N GLU A 40 -3.65 -19.88 -31.50
CA GLU A 40 -4.12 -21.24 -31.20
C GLU A 40 -5.63 -21.38 -31.43
N PRO A 41 -6.08 -22.50 -32.02
CA PRO A 41 -7.49 -22.86 -32.07
C PRO A 41 -8.03 -22.93 -30.65
N GLY A 42 -9.14 -22.24 -30.38
CA GLY A 42 -9.68 -22.19 -29.03
C GLY A 42 -10.93 -21.33 -28.97
N LYS A 43 -11.89 -21.81 -28.18
CA LYS A 43 -13.10 -21.05 -27.84
C LYS A 43 -12.75 -19.94 -26.85
N GLY A 44 -13.57 -18.89 -26.84
CA GLY A 44 -13.51 -17.79 -25.89
C GLY A 44 -13.12 -16.45 -26.49
N GLU A 45 -13.51 -15.38 -25.80
CA GLU A 45 -13.22 -14.01 -26.19
C GLU A 45 -11.72 -13.69 -26.04
N LYS A 46 -11.09 -13.29 -27.14
CA LYS A 46 -9.68 -12.92 -27.20
C LYS A 46 -9.57 -11.41 -27.39
N LEU A 47 -8.62 -10.80 -26.69
CA LEU A 47 -8.27 -9.39 -26.83
C LEU A 47 -6.80 -9.25 -27.23
N ILE A 48 -6.49 -8.23 -28.01
CA ILE A 48 -5.13 -7.72 -28.16
C ILE A 48 -4.97 -6.55 -27.19
N GLU A 49 -4.01 -6.67 -26.27
CA GLU A 49 -3.60 -5.60 -25.38
C GLU A 49 -2.35 -4.93 -25.96
N ILE A 50 -2.43 -3.62 -26.13
CA ILE A 50 -1.32 -2.77 -26.57
C ILE A 50 -1.02 -1.81 -25.43
N ILE A 51 0.17 -1.89 -24.84
CA ILE A 51 0.66 -0.88 -23.90
C ILE A 51 1.41 0.17 -24.71
N ALA A 52 0.85 1.37 -24.79
CA ALA A 52 1.37 2.44 -25.64
C ALA A 52 1.30 3.83 -24.98
N GLY A 53 2.18 4.72 -25.43
CA GLY A 53 2.24 6.14 -25.05
C GLY A 53 2.86 6.98 -26.16
N HIS A 54 3.05 8.28 -25.95
CA HIS A 54 3.74 9.16 -26.90
C HIS A 54 4.32 10.41 -26.20
N SER A 55 5.28 11.08 -26.83
CA SER A 55 5.98 12.24 -26.22
C SER A 55 5.42 13.60 -26.67
N PHE A 56 4.32 13.61 -27.42
CA PHE A 56 3.86 14.77 -28.20
C PHE A 56 2.62 15.46 -27.61
N ALA A 57 2.65 15.75 -26.31
CA ALA A 57 1.56 16.48 -25.64
C ALA A 57 1.40 17.91 -26.20
N PRO A 58 0.18 18.48 -26.24
CA PRO A 58 -1.09 17.92 -25.73
C PRO A 58 -1.84 17.05 -26.77
N GLU A 59 -1.25 16.81 -27.94
CA GLU A 59 -1.93 16.19 -29.06
C GLU A 59 -2.04 14.67 -28.91
N LYS A 60 -3.25 14.11 -28.89
CA LYS A 60 -3.44 12.67 -28.71
C LYS A 60 -3.72 11.96 -30.05
N PRO A 61 -2.80 11.11 -30.55
CA PRO A 61 -3.03 10.38 -31.78
C PRO A 61 -4.10 9.31 -31.58
N LYS A 62 -4.87 9.04 -32.63
CA LYS A 62 -5.88 7.99 -32.67
C LYS A 62 -5.31 6.75 -33.34
N LEU A 63 -5.24 5.65 -32.59
CA LEU A 63 -4.84 4.34 -33.07
C LEU A 63 -6.09 3.57 -33.51
N ARG A 64 -6.14 3.22 -34.79
CA ARG A 64 -7.10 2.27 -35.34
C ARG A 64 -6.44 0.92 -35.57
N VAL A 65 -7.09 -0.13 -35.11
CA VAL A 65 -6.61 -1.51 -35.21
C VAL A 65 -7.50 -2.29 -36.15
N PHE A 66 -6.90 -2.98 -37.11
CA PHE A 66 -7.58 -3.84 -38.07
C PHE A 66 -7.07 -5.27 -37.95
N ILE A 67 -7.98 -6.25 -37.96
CA ILE A 67 -7.68 -7.68 -37.92
C ILE A 67 -8.16 -8.28 -39.25
N ASP A 68 -7.24 -8.83 -40.04
CA ASP A 68 -7.48 -9.31 -41.41
C ASP A 68 -8.29 -8.32 -42.27
N GLY A 69 -7.95 -7.04 -42.14
CA GLY A 69 -8.58 -5.93 -42.87
C GLY A 69 -9.91 -5.43 -42.29
N ARG A 70 -10.44 -6.04 -41.23
CA ARG A 70 -11.66 -5.57 -40.53
C ARG A 70 -11.30 -4.72 -39.33
N GLU A 71 -11.93 -3.57 -39.17
CA GLU A 71 -11.68 -2.68 -38.04
C GLU A 71 -12.15 -3.33 -36.72
N ALA A 72 -11.21 -3.50 -35.78
CA ALA A 72 -11.50 -3.95 -34.42
C ALA A 72 -11.81 -2.78 -33.48
N GLY A 73 -11.32 -1.57 -33.80
CA GLY A 73 -11.73 -0.33 -33.14
C GLY A 73 -10.70 0.78 -33.21
N GLU A 74 -11.09 1.93 -32.67
CA GLU A 74 -10.27 3.14 -32.52
C GLU A 74 -10.07 3.48 -31.03
N ARG A 75 -8.87 3.92 -30.65
CA ARG A 75 -8.57 4.48 -29.33
C ARG A 75 -7.70 5.72 -29.44
N GLU A 76 -7.94 6.67 -28.54
CA GLU A 76 -7.07 7.83 -28.36
C GLU A 76 -5.90 7.45 -27.43
N ILE A 77 -4.67 7.65 -27.87
CA ILE A 77 -3.47 7.27 -27.13
C ILE A 77 -3.02 8.45 -26.27
N HIS A 78 -2.82 8.19 -24.99
CA HIS A 78 -2.39 9.19 -24.01
C HIS A 78 -0.86 9.32 -24.02
N PRO A 79 -0.30 10.46 -23.58
CA PRO A 79 1.15 10.63 -23.53
C PRO A 79 1.84 9.57 -22.65
N ALA A 80 1.29 9.31 -21.47
CA ALA A 80 1.79 8.28 -20.57
C ALA A 80 1.33 6.88 -21.00
N PHE A 81 2.22 5.90 -20.85
CA PHE A 81 1.94 4.50 -21.14
C PHE A 81 0.68 4.02 -20.40
N SER A 82 -0.27 3.52 -21.19
CA SER A 82 -1.56 3.01 -20.76
C SER A 82 -1.91 1.75 -21.53
N ALA A 83 -2.78 0.91 -20.97
CA ALA A 83 -3.26 -0.29 -21.65
C ALA A 83 -4.45 0.04 -22.57
N TYR A 84 -4.41 -0.48 -23.80
CA TYR A 84 -5.48 -0.37 -24.78
C TYR A 84 -5.89 -1.77 -25.25
N LEU A 85 -7.18 -2.08 -25.14
CA LEU A 85 -7.72 -3.40 -25.46
C LEU A 85 -8.57 -3.33 -26.73
N PHE A 86 -8.32 -4.24 -27.67
CA PHE A 86 -9.12 -4.39 -28.89
C PHE A 86 -9.61 -5.83 -29.04
N PRO A 87 -10.83 -6.07 -29.53
CA PRO A 87 -11.32 -7.40 -29.84
C PRO A 87 -10.44 -8.09 -30.87
N LEU A 88 -10.10 -9.36 -30.63
CA LEU A 88 -9.33 -10.18 -31.53
C LEU A 88 -10.22 -11.30 -32.10
N THR A 89 -10.46 -11.25 -33.41
CA THR A 89 -11.27 -12.25 -34.11
C THR A 89 -10.42 -13.03 -35.11
N GLY A 90 -10.76 -14.29 -35.37
CA GLY A 90 -10.03 -15.17 -36.29
C GLY A 90 -9.31 -16.34 -35.60
N GLU A 91 -8.81 -17.27 -36.42
CA GLU A 91 -8.07 -18.46 -36.01
C GLU A 91 -6.89 -18.70 -36.96
N GLY A 92 -5.79 -19.28 -36.46
CA GLY A 92 -4.59 -19.51 -37.27
C GLY A 92 -3.74 -18.24 -37.43
N GLU A 93 -3.16 -18.06 -38.62
CA GLU A 93 -2.35 -16.89 -38.95
C GLU A 93 -3.25 -15.70 -39.27
N ILE A 94 -3.17 -14.67 -38.45
CA ILE A 94 -3.91 -13.41 -38.65
C ILE A 94 -2.93 -12.26 -38.86
N THR A 95 -3.34 -11.30 -39.69
CA THR A 95 -2.61 -10.05 -39.90
C THR A 95 -3.30 -8.92 -39.15
N VAL A 96 -2.57 -8.28 -38.25
CA VAL A 96 -3.04 -7.09 -37.54
C VAL A 96 -2.36 -5.87 -38.13
N THR A 97 -3.16 -4.88 -38.54
CA THR A 97 -2.69 -3.60 -39.07
C THR A 97 -3.07 -2.49 -38.10
N LEU A 98 -2.10 -1.66 -37.77
CA LEU A 98 -2.22 -0.52 -36.87
C LEU A 98 -2.06 0.74 -37.70
N THR A 99 -2.97 1.70 -37.56
CA THR A 99 -2.87 2.99 -38.25
C THR A 99 -3.10 4.15 -37.30
N LEU A 100 -2.32 5.21 -37.50
CA LEU A 100 -2.46 6.46 -36.77
C LEU A 100 -3.00 7.55 -37.68
N ASN A 101 -3.94 8.36 -37.16
CA ASN A 101 -4.39 9.55 -37.88
C ASN A 101 -3.29 10.62 -38.00
N ARG A 102 -2.28 10.59 -37.14
CA ARG A 102 -1.15 11.53 -37.15
C ARG A 102 0.14 10.91 -36.65
N THR A 103 1.21 11.59 -37.02
CA THR A 103 2.60 11.31 -36.69
C THR A 103 3.31 12.62 -36.44
N PHE A 104 4.52 12.53 -35.91
CA PHE A 104 5.27 13.62 -35.36
C PHE A 104 6.73 13.53 -35.83
N HIS A 105 7.39 14.68 -35.88
CA HIS A 105 8.81 14.77 -36.18
C HIS A 105 9.51 15.39 -34.97
N ALA A 106 10.48 14.68 -34.40
CA ALA A 106 11.31 15.21 -33.33
C ALA A 106 12.53 15.94 -33.92
N GLN A 107 12.92 17.06 -33.31
CA GLN A 107 14.08 17.80 -33.78
C GLN A 107 15.35 16.94 -33.70
N GLY A 108 16.02 16.75 -34.83
CA GLY A 108 17.21 15.90 -34.91
C GLY A 108 16.94 14.40 -35.13
N ASP A 109 15.67 13.99 -35.22
CA ASP A 109 15.28 12.63 -35.61
C ASP A 109 14.71 12.66 -37.05
N GLY A 110 15.29 11.85 -37.94
CA GLY A 110 14.86 11.76 -39.34
C GLY A 110 13.64 10.87 -39.57
N ARG A 111 13.11 10.22 -38.53
CA ARG A 111 12.00 9.28 -38.61
C ARG A 111 10.65 9.99 -38.49
N GLU A 112 9.63 9.41 -39.12
CA GLU A 112 8.24 9.75 -38.87
C GLU A 112 7.75 8.95 -37.65
N LEU A 113 7.66 9.60 -36.49
CA LEU A 113 7.34 8.97 -35.21
C LEU A 113 5.84 9.02 -34.91
N GLY A 114 5.20 7.89 -34.69
CA GLY A 114 3.81 7.79 -34.28
C GLY A 114 3.66 7.70 -32.77
N ILE A 115 3.57 6.47 -32.28
CA ILE A 115 3.45 6.14 -30.85
C ILE A 115 4.60 5.25 -30.41
N MET A 116 4.89 5.25 -29.11
CA MET A 116 5.76 4.28 -28.45
C MET A 116 4.91 3.09 -28.01
N VAL A 117 5.29 1.88 -28.40
CA VAL A 117 4.62 0.64 -28.00
C VAL A 117 5.60 -0.18 -27.18
N ARG A 118 5.22 -0.43 -25.93
CA ARG A 118 6.04 -1.16 -24.95
C ARG A 118 5.79 -2.65 -25.01
N SER A 119 4.52 -3.06 -25.16
CA SER A 119 4.18 -4.47 -25.31
C SER A 119 2.90 -4.67 -26.11
N ILE A 120 2.84 -5.77 -26.83
CA ILE A 120 1.62 -6.29 -27.46
C ILE A 120 1.40 -7.71 -26.93
N ARG A 121 0.25 -7.97 -26.32
CA ARG A 121 -0.09 -9.26 -25.72
C ARG A 121 -1.45 -9.73 -26.21
N ILE A 122 -1.62 -11.04 -26.32
CA ILE A 122 -2.92 -11.66 -26.61
C ILE A 122 -3.47 -12.19 -25.30
N ILE A 123 -4.65 -11.73 -24.93
CA ILE A 123 -5.34 -12.11 -23.70
C ILE A 123 -6.55 -12.95 -24.04
N ASN A 124 -6.71 -14.08 -23.37
CA ASN A 124 -7.94 -14.86 -23.41
C ASN A 124 -8.70 -14.62 -22.10
N LEU A 125 -9.85 -13.93 -22.19
CA LEU A 125 -10.61 -13.52 -21.01
C LEU A 125 -11.13 -14.71 -20.20
N GLU A 126 -11.44 -15.83 -20.84
CA GLU A 126 -11.92 -17.06 -20.17
C GLU A 126 -10.80 -17.78 -19.39
N LYS A 127 -9.54 -17.48 -19.69
CA LYS A 127 -8.37 -18.12 -19.06
C LYS A 127 -7.67 -17.22 -18.03
N LEU A 128 -8.16 -15.99 -17.80
CA LEU A 128 -7.57 -15.07 -16.83
C LEU A 128 -7.40 -15.72 -15.47
N GLN A 129 -6.19 -15.66 -14.93
CA GLN A 129 -5.86 -16.10 -13.56
C GLN A 129 -5.65 -14.94 -12.60
N VAL A 130 -5.38 -13.75 -13.14
CA VAL A 130 -5.15 -12.50 -12.40
C VAL A 130 -5.95 -11.37 -13.04
N PRO A 131 -6.21 -10.27 -12.30
CA PRO A 131 -6.88 -9.10 -12.86
C PRO A 131 -6.13 -8.52 -14.06
N LEU A 132 -6.88 -8.23 -15.13
CA LEU A 132 -6.40 -7.49 -16.28
C LEU A 132 -6.89 -6.03 -16.18
N TYR A 133 -5.92 -5.11 -16.10
CA TYR A 133 -6.16 -3.67 -16.06
C TYR A 133 -6.26 -3.16 -17.49
N GLY A 134 -7.48 -2.82 -17.93
CA GLY A 134 -7.77 -2.35 -19.28
C GLY A 134 -7.57 -0.85 -19.45
N GLU A 135 -8.42 -0.22 -20.26
CA GLU A 135 -8.37 1.23 -20.48
C GLU A 135 -8.60 2.01 -19.16
N GLY A 136 -7.95 3.17 -19.04
CA GLY A 136 -8.05 4.05 -17.87
C GLY A 136 -7.05 3.77 -16.75
N TRP A 137 -6.17 2.78 -16.91
CA TRP A 137 -5.09 2.48 -15.97
C TRP A 137 -3.73 2.87 -16.55
N TYR A 138 -2.96 3.64 -15.81
CA TYR A 138 -1.54 3.84 -16.11
C TYR A 138 -0.70 2.65 -15.60
N GLU A 139 0.58 2.63 -15.97
CA GLU A 139 1.53 1.62 -15.53
C GLU A 139 1.76 1.57 -14.01
N TRP A 140 2.39 0.48 -13.56
CA TRP A 140 2.78 0.31 -12.17
C TRP A 140 3.90 1.30 -11.80
N GLU A 141 3.70 2.00 -10.69
CA GLU A 141 4.67 2.86 -10.04
C GLU A 141 5.06 2.29 -8.68
N LYS A 142 6.23 2.68 -8.19
CA LYS A 142 6.68 2.34 -6.83
C LYS A 142 5.92 3.18 -5.82
N GLY A 143 5.28 2.54 -4.85
CA GLY A 143 4.62 3.20 -3.73
C GLY A 143 5.29 2.95 -2.39
N GLU A 144 4.86 3.71 -1.39
CA GLU A 144 5.38 3.64 -0.01
C GLU A 144 5.12 2.27 0.64
N ILE A 145 3.94 1.70 0.44
CA ILE A 145 3.53 0.43 1.07
C ILE A 145 3.66 -0.73 0.08
N PHE A 146 3.11 -0.56 -1.12
CA PHE A 146 3.13 -1.50 -2.24
C PHE A 146 3.17 -0.71 -3.56
N PRO A 147 3.56 -1.33 -4.69
CA PRO A 147 3.41 -0.70 -5.99
C PRO A 147 1.94 -0.35 -6.28
N PHE A 148 1.69 0.74 -7.00
CA PHE A 148 0.33 1.19 -7.33
C PHE A 148 0.20 1.55 -8.80
N ARG A 149 -1.04 1.68 -9.28
CA ARG A 149 -1.36 2.31 -10.57
C ARG A 149 -2.18 3.56 -10.31
N TRP A 150 -1.94 4.59 -11.10
CA TRP A 150 -2.92 5.66 -11.22
C TRP A 150 -4.10 5.20 -12.07
N MET A 151 -5.30 5.49 -11.57
CA MET A 151 -6.55 5.39 -12.31
C MET A 151 -6.89 6.77 -12.90
N GLN A 152 -7.36 6.81 -14.15
CA GLN A 152 -8.00 7.99 -14.76
C GLN A 152 -9.40 8.23 -14.17
N GLY A 153 -10.18 9.16 -14.74
CA GLY A 153 -11.56 9.40 -14.31
C GLY A 153 -12.48 8.19 -14.48
N GLU A 154 -12.20 7.34 -15.47
CA GLU A 154 -12.90 6.08 -15.72
C GLU A 154 -11.88 4.99 -16.08
N ALA A 155 -12.09 3.77 -15.59
CA ALA A 155 -11.19 2.65 -15.89
C ALA A 155 -11.90 1.31 -15.92
N ARG A 156 -11.40 0.38 -16.75
CA ARG A 156 -11.96 -0.96 -16.96
C ARG A 156 -11.08 -2.02 -16.32
N LEU A 157 -11.68 -2.93 -15.57
CA LEU A 157 -10.99 -4.03 -14.90
C LEU A 157 -11.68 -5.34 -15.25
N PHE A 158 -10.92 -6.30 -15.75
CA PHE A 158 -11.41 -7.65 -16.03
C PHE A 158 -10.87 -8.60 -14.96
N LEU A 159 -11.77 -9.32 -14.30
CA LEU A 159 -11.41 -10.29 -13.27
C LEU A 159 -11.57 -11.73 -13.78
N PRO A 160 -10.78 -12.67 -13.25
CA PRO A 160 -11.00 -14.09 -13.47
C PRO A 160 -12.46 -14.49 -13.18
N SER A 161 -13.06 -15.30 -14.05
CA SER A 161 -14.41 -15.83 -13.84
C SER A 161 -14.52 -16.68 -12.57
N SER A 162 -13.40 -17.25 -12.10
CA SER A 162 -13.30 -17.99 -10.85
C SER A 162 -13.43 -17.12 -9.59
N TRP A 163 -13.34 -15.79 -9.70
CA TRP A 163 -13.45 -14.86 -8.56
C TRP A 163 -14.90 -14.52 -8.19
N ARG A 164 -15.89 -15.21 -8.77
CA ARG A 164 -17.29 -15.14 -8.33
C ARG A 164 -17.43 -15.68 -6.90
N LYS A 165 -18.46 -15.22 -6.19
CA LYS A 165 -18.81 -15.73 -4.84
C LYS A 165 -17.67 -15.52 -3.84
N GLY A 166 -17.29 -14.26 -3.66
CA GLY A 166 -16.28 -13.83 -2.71
C GLY A 166 -16.15 -12.30 -2.70
N TYR A 167 -15.03 -11.81 -2.18
CA TYR A 167 -14.82 -10.40 -1.94
C TYR A 167 -13.54 -9.92 -2.61
N LEU A 168 -13.66 -8.84 -3.39
CA LEU A 168 -12.55 -8.14 -4.00
C LEU A 168 -12.00 -7.13 -3.00
N LEU A 169 -10.73 -7.28 -2.65
CA LEU A 169 -9.99 -6.34 -1.82
C LEU A 169 -9.26 -5.34 -2.74
N ILE A 170 -9.58 -4.06 -2.59
CA ILE A 170 -9.07 -2.98 -3.44
C ILE A 170 -8.37 -1.95 -2.54
N PRO A 171 -7.04 -1.94 -2.45
CA PRO A 171 -6.31 -0.88 -1.78
C PRO A 171 -6.38 0.40 -2.60
N ILE A 172 -6.88 1.50 -2.03
CA ILE A 172 -7.06 2.78 -2.71
C ILE A 172 -6.47 3.91 -1.86
N SER A 173 -5.75 4.83 -2.49
CA SER A 173 -5.36 6.11 -1.88
C SER A 173 -6.03 7.27 -2.60
N SER A 174 -6.69 8.11 -1.81
CA SER A 174 -7.29 9.38 -2.21
C SER A 174 -6.60 10.54 -1.49
N GLU A 175 -6.32 11.62 -2.23
CA GLU A 175 -5.79 12.87 -1.66
C GLU A 175 -6.89 13.79 -1.10
N TYR A 176 -8.16 13.39 -1.24
CA TYR A 176 -9.29 14.17 -0.76
C TYR A 176 -9.59 13.87 0.71
N PHE A 177 -9.02 14.68 1.61
CA PHE A 177 -9.25 14.53 3.05
C PHE A 177 -10.72 14.70 3.47
N ASN A 178 -11.52 15.37 2.64
CA ASN A 178 -12.91 15.73 2.94
C ASN A 178 -13.95 14.75 2.38
N GLN A 179 -13.53 13.59 1.90
CA GLN A 179 -14.39 12.50 1.42
C GLN A 179 -15.28 12.89 0.22
N LYS A 180 -14.96 13.98 -0.49
CA LYS A 180 -15.73 14.43 -1.67
C LYS A 180 -15.41 13.65 -2.95
N GLN A 181 -14.33 12.87 -2.96
CA GLN A 181 -14.02 11.96 -4.07
C GLN A 181 -14.80 10.67 -3.85
N ILE A 182 -15.62 10.31 -4.83
CA ILE A 182 -16.50 9.16 -4.82
C ILE A 182 -16.08 8.24 -5.95
N LEU A 183 -15.91 6.96 -5.63
CA LEU A 183 -15.71 5.90 -6.59
C LEU A 183 -17.00 5.11 -6.76
N SER A 184 -17.50 5.06 -7.99
CA SER A 184 -18.59 4.19 -8.42
C SER A 184 -18.02 2.99 -9.17
N ILE A 185 -18.49 1.79 -8.86
CA ILE A 185 -18.12 0.56 -9.56
C ILE A 185 -19.37 -0.02 -10.20
N LEU A 186 -19.32 -0.24 -11.51
CA LEU A 186 -20.43 -0.76 -12.30
C LEU A 186 -20.08 -2.15 -12.86
N TRP A 187 -21.06 -3.03 -12.90
CA TRP A 187 -20.98 -4.32 -13.58
C TRP A 187 -22.19 -4.48 -14.51
N LYS A 188 -21.93 -4.70 -15.80
CA LYS A 188 -22.96 -4.72 -16.87
C LYS A 188 -23.86 -3.47 -16.85
N GLY A 189 -23.24 -2.30 -16.65
CA GLY A 189 -23.93 -1.00 -16.64
C GLY A 189 -24.69 -0.67 -15.36
N LYS A 190 -24.76 -1.58 -14.37
CA LYS A 190 -25.39 -1.34 -13.08
C LYS A 190 -24.35 -0.98 -12.02
N GLU A 191 -24.57 0.09 -11.28
CA GLU A 191 -23.74 0.44 -10.12
C GLU A 191 -23.93 -0.62 -9.02
N ILE A 192 -22.85 -1.29 -8.65
CA ILE A 192 -22.80 -2.33 -7.61
C ILE A 192 -22.10 -1.84 -6.34
N ALA A 193 -21.34 -0.75 -6.42
CA ALA A 193 -20.79 -0.06 -5.27
C ALA A 193 -20.62 1.42 -5.55
N ARG A 194 -20.74 2.21 -4.47
CA ARG A 194 -20.52 3.65 -4.46
C ARG A 194 -19.88 4.03 -3.14
N TRP A 195 -18.61 4.44 -3.17
CA TRP A 195 -17.82 4.67 -1.97
C TRP A 195 -17.32 6.11 -1.89
N PRO A 196 -17.60 6.86 -0.80
CA PRO A 196 -16.80 8.02 -0.45
C PRO A 196 -15.40 7.54 -0.08
N LEU A 197 -14.39 8.09 -0.75
CA LEU A 197 -13.01 7.67 -0.53
C LEU A 197 -12.44 8.36 0.70
N LEU A 198 -11.90 7.56 1.62
CA LEU A 198 -11.21 8.00 2.81
C LEU A 198 -9.82 8.54 2.42
N TYR A 199 -9.32 9.47 3.23
CA TYR A 199 -8.01 10.06 3.01
C TYR A 199 -6.88 9.02 3.10
N GLN A 200 -5.93 9.10 2.16
CA GLN A 200 -4.78 8.22 2.05
C GLN A 200 -5.16 6.74 1.81
N TRP A 201 -4.18 5.85 1.90
CA TRP A 201 -4.36 4.41 1.69
C TRP A 201 -5.39 3.80 2.65
N ASN A 202 -6.44 3.21 2.08
CA ASN A 202 -7.43 2.41 2.77
C ASN A 202 -7.79 1.18 1.92
N ALA A 203 -8.13 0.07 2.57
CA ALA A 203 -8.57 -1.14 1.89
C ALA A 203 -10.10 -1.12 1.75
N TYR A 204 -10.61 -1.28 0.53
CA TYR A 204 -12.03 -1.41 0.24
C TYR A 204 -12.38 -2.86 -0.09
N SER A 205 -13.59 -3.28 0.25
CA SER A 205 -14.04 -4.65 0.00
C SER A 205 -15.36 -4.64 -0.77
N LEU A 206 -15.35 -5.19 -1.99
CA LEU A 206 -16.50 -5.32 -2.86
C LEU A 206 -16.97 -6.77 -2.88
N GLU A 207 -18.23 -7.02 -2.55
CA GLU A 207 -18.85 -8.32 -2.76
C GLU A 207 -19.07 -8.58 -4.26
N LEU A 208 -18.65 -9.75 -4.73
CA LEU A 208 -18.86 -10.22 -6.09
C LEU A 208 -19.92 -11.34 -6.12
N PRO A 209 -21.19 -11.03 -6.44
CA PRO A 209 -22.24 -12.03 -6.48
C PRO A 209 -22.03 -13.06 -7.62
N GLU A 210 -22.75 -14.18 -7.54
CA GLU A 210 -22.65 -15.28 -8.49
C GLU A 210 -23.05 -14.85 -9.91
N LEU A 211 -24.06 -14.00 -10.03
CA LEU A 211 -24.49 -13.38 -11.28
C LEU A 211 -24.57 -11.86 -11.11
N PRO A 212 -24.37 -11.09 -12.20
CA PRO A 212 -24.62 -9.66 -12.17
C PRO A 212 -26.08 -9.41 -11.74
N PRO A 213 -26.37 -8.33 -11.00
CA PRO A 213 -27.70 -8.15 -10.43
C PRO A 213 -28.77 -8.04 -11.53
N SER A 214 -29.72 -8.98 -11.57
CA SER A 214 -30.80 -9.02 -12.55
C SER A 214 -31.96 -8.12 -12.13
N GLY A 215 -32.07 -6.92 -12.70
CA GLY A 215 -33.26 -6.05 -12.57
C GLY A 215 -32.96 -4.60 -12.18
N SER A 216 -33.86 -3.69 -12.57
CA SER A 216 -33.85 -2.28 -12.18
C SER A 216 -34.03 -2.15 -10.67
N SER A 217 -32.93 -1.97 -9.96
CA SER A 217 -32.99 -1.43 -8.61
C SER A 217 -32.17 -0.17 -8.65
N ASP A 218 -32.86 0.96 -8.61
CA ASP A 218 -32.27 2.19 -8.10
C ASP A 218 -31.58 1.83 -6.79
N LEU A 219 -30.28 2.10 -6.70
CA LEU A 219 -29.66 2.27 -5.39
C LEU A 219 -30.39 3.44 -4.76
N LYS A 220 -31.44 3.16 -3.98
CA LYS A 220 -31.95 4.16 -3.05
C LYS A 220 -30.76 4.58 -2.18
N PRO A 221 -30.55 5.88 -1.96
CA PRO A 221 -29.62 6.33 -0.93
C PRO A 221 -29.94 5.55 0.34
N ALA A 222 -28.93 5.03 1.02
CA ALA A 222 -29.13 4.40 2.33
C ALA A 222 -29.94 5.37 3.19
N GLU A 223 -31.20 5.04 3.45
CA GLU A 223 -31.97 5.68 4.51
C GLU A 223 -31.28 5.30 5.83
N ASP A 224 -31.04 6.32 6.65
CA ASP A 224 -30.50 6.28 8.00
C ASP A 224 -30.97 5.02 8.77
N PRO A 225 -30.09 4.03 9.03
CA PRO A 225 -30.47 2.88 9.82
C PRO A 225 -30.51 3.32 11.29
N GLY A 226 -31.66 3.89 11.68
CA GLY A 226 -32.03 4.08 13.06
C GLY A 226 -31.81 2.79 13.85
N LEU A 227 -31.31 2.95 15.08
CA LEU A 227 -31.00 1.92 16.06
C LEU A 227 -31.90 0.67 15.94
N MET A 228 -31.37 -0.42 15.38
CA MET A 228 -31.93 -1.75 15.53
C MET A 228 -31.35 -2.38 16.80
N THR A 229 -31.98 -2.11 17.94
CA THR A 229 -31.85 -2.96 19.13
C THR A 229 -32.54 -4.30 18.85
N ARG A 230 -31.79 -5.41 18.87
CA ARG A 230 -32.37 -6.74 19.11
C ARG A 230 -31.33 -7.72 19.66
N GLU A 231 -31.42 -7.90 20.96
CA GLU A 231 -30.97 -9.08 21.67
C GLU A 231 -31.55 -10.34 21.02
N LYS A 232 -30.69 -11.29 20.64
CA LYS A 232 -31.06 -12.71 20.62
C LYS A 232 -29.86 -13.55 21.08
N LYS A 233 -30.13 -14.29 22.14
CA LYS A 233 -29.29 -15.27 22.83
C LYS A 233 -28.52 -16.15 21.84
N LEU A 234 -27.18 -16.15 21.98
CA LEU A 234 -26.34 -17.24 21.50
C LEU A 234 -26.66 -18.48 22.33
N ASP A 235 -27.15 -19.52 21.67
CA ASP A 235 -27.15 -20.86 22.23
C ASP A 235 -25.77 -21.48 22.04
N SER A 236 -25.30 -22.12 23.10
CA SER A 236 -23.97 -22.69 23.23
C SER A 236 -23.90 -24.07 22.59
N ALA A 237 -22.78 -24.34 21.91
CA ALA A 237 -22.11 -25.64 21.71
C ALA A 237 -21.91 -26.04 20.25
N ALA A 238 -20.67 -25.86 19.78
CA ALA A 238 -19.89 -26.92 19.14
C ALA A 238 -18.43 -26.44 19.09
N LYS A 239 -17.66 -26.84 20.11
CA LYS A 239 -16.20 -26.84 20.07
C LYS A 239 -15.79 -28.00 19.18
N GLU A 240 -15.14 -27.73 18.06
CA GLU A 240 -14.27 -28.71 17.42
C GLU A 240 -13.15 -27.99 16.66
N ASN A 241 -11.95 -28.57 16.75
CA ASN A 241 -10.66 -27.96 16.47
C ASN A 241 -10.48 -27.56 15.01
N LEU A 242 -10.24 -26.27 14.76
CA LEU A 242 -9.86 -25.70 13.45
C LEU A 242 -8.36 -25.33 13.44
N TRP A 243 -7.49 -26.27 13.77
CA TRP A 243 -6.03 -26.06 13.79
C TRP A 243 -5.30 -27.27 13.25
N GLU A 244 -5.51 -27.55 11.97
CA GLU A 244 -4.59 -28.29 11.10
C GLU A 244 -5.11 -28.13 9.67
N ARG A 245 -4.57 -27.14 8.94
CA ARG A 245 -4.50 -27.12 7.46
C ARG A 245 -3.54 -26.00 7.03
N ASN A 246 -2.27 -26.34 7.07
CA ASN A 246 -1.26 -25.71 6.22
C ASN A 246 -1.44 -26.32 4.82
N ASP A 247 -2.09 -25.63 3.89
CA ASP A 247 -2.10 -26.08 2.48
C ASP A 247 -1.80 -24.91 1.54
N LEU A 248 -0.49 -24.64 1.41
CA LEU A 248 0.10 -24.20 0.15
C LEU A 248 0.19 -25.43 -0.77
N ASN A 249 -0.92 -25.90 -1.33
CA ASN A 249 -0.99 -26.79 -2.49
C ASN A 249 -2.43 -27.27 -2.76
N GLU A 250 -3.29 -26.42 -3.33
CA GLU A 250 -4.46 -26.91 -4.09
C GLU A 250 -4.69 -26.02 -5.32
N ALA A 251 -3.76 -26.13 -6.26
CA ALA A 251 -3.98 -25.77 -7.65
C ALA A 251 -4.32 -27.04 -8.44
N GLU A 252 -5.37 -27.77 -8.04
CA GLU A 252 -5.97 -28.82 -8.84
C GLU A 252 -7.35 -29.17 -8.24
N VAL A 253 -8.33 -29.42 -9.12
CA VAL A 253 -9.73 -29.78 -8.83
C VAL A 253 -10.71 -28.62 -8.61
N PHE A 254 -11.03 -27.86 -9.67
CA PHE A 254 -12.39 -27.38 -9.92
C PHE A 254 -12.63 -27.24 -11.43
N SER A 255 -12.73 -28.37 -12.12
CA SER A 255 -13.37 -28.44 -13.43
C SER A 255 -14.78 -28.99 -13.26
N ARG A 256 -15.79 -28.12 -13.25
CA ARG A 256 -17.06 -28.26 -14.01
C ARG A 256 -18.16 -27.34 -13.45
N ALA A 257 -18.66 -26.52 -14.39
CA ALA A 257 -19.96 -25.85 -14.45
C ALA A 257 -20.18 -24.59 -13.58
N GLY A 258 -20.23 -23.42 -14.25
CA GLY A 258 -20.94 -22.24 -13.74
C GLY A 258 -20.42 -20.85 -14.15
N GLY A 259 -20.37 -20.53 -15.45
CA GLY A 259 -20.20 -19.14 -15.95
C GLY A 259 -18.89 -18.86 -16.69
N SER A 260 -18.87 -19.02 -18.02
CA SER A 260 -17.70 -18.73 -18.87
C SER A 260 -17.49 -17.23 -19.14
N GLU A 261 -18.40 -16.36 -18.72
CA GLU A 261 -18.32 -14.95 -19.05
C GLU A 261 -17.39 -14.21 -18.06
N PRO A 262 -16.39 -13.47 -18.56
CA PRO A 262 -15.48 -12.68 -17.72
C PRO A 262 -16.23 -11.60 -16.93
N ILE A 263 -15.72 -11.26 -15.75
CA ILE A 263 -16.29 -10.18 -14.94
C ILE A 263 -15.62 -8.88 -15.37
N GLU A 264 -16.34 -8.04 -16.10
CA GLU A 264 -15.91 -6.67 -16.43
C GLU A 264 -16.51 -5.67 -15.44
N LEU A 265 -15.64 -4.96 -14.72
CA LEU A 265 -15.99 -3.86 -13.83
C LEU A 265 -15.56 -2.53 -14.45
N ILE A 266 -16.45 -1.54 -14.40
CA ILE A 266 -16.17 -0.16 -14.80
C ILE A 266 -16.09 0.69 -13.54
N PHE A 267 -14.93 1.26 -13.29
CA PHE A 267 -14.65 2.19 -12.20
C PHE A 267 -14.86 3.61 -12.70
N LYS A 268 -15.59 4.45 -11.98
CA LYS A 268 -15.83 5.87 -12.31
C LYS A 268 -15.62 6.77 -11.11
N LEU A 269 -14.84 7.83 -11.29
CA LEU A 269 -14.63 8.87 -10.29
C LEU A 269 -15.48 10.10 -10.58
N ASN A 270 -16.03 10.71 -9.53
CA ASN A 270 -16.68 12.01 -9.66
C ASN A 270 -15.68 13.19 -9.72
N ARG A 271 -14.42 12.98 -9.29
CA ARG A 271 -13.37 14.00 -9.18
C ARG A 271 -12.00 13.38 -9.44
N LEU A 272 -11.20 14.10 -10.20
CA LEU A 272 -9.79 13.81 -10.44
C LEU A 272 -8.90 14.47 -9.39
N PHE A 273 -7.70 13.95 -9.18
CA PHE A 273 -6.66 14.63 -8.43
C PHE A 273 -6.34 15.98 -9.10
N PRO A 274 -6.38 17.12 -8.39
CA PRO A 274 -6.19 18.43 -9.02
C PRO A 274 -4.75 18.70 -9.49
N GLU A 275 -4.59 19.12 -10.75
CA GLU A 275 -3.30 19.45 -11.40
C GLU A 275 -2.43 20.43 -10.59
N ARG A 276 -3.05 21.37 -9.86
CA ARG A 276 -2.32 22.32 -9.00
C ARG A 276 -1.41 21.66 -7.95
N TYR A 277 -1.64 20.40 -7.60
CA TYR A 277 -0.81 19.64 -6.67
C TYR A 277 0.25 18.78 -7.35
N HIS A 278 0.28 18.75 -8.68
CA HIS A 278 1.24 18.01 -9.51
C HIS A 278 1.47 18.72 -10.86
N PRO A 279 1.90 20.00 -10.87
CA PRO A 279 1.99 20.78 -12.10
C PRO A 279 2.99 20.22 -13.13
N GLU A 280 3.92 19.39 -12.69
CA GLU A 280 4.94 18.75 -13.54
C GLU A 280 4.45 17.42 -14.15
N ASP A 281 3.29 16.89 -13.72
CA ASP A 281 2.72 15.64 -14.22
C ASP A 281 1.49 15.94 -15.09
N GLY A 282 1.67 15.88 -16.41
CA GLY A 282 0.61 16.19 -17.37
C GLY A 282 -0.46 15.10 -17.54
N ARG A 283 -0.47 14.05 -16.71
CA ARG A 283 -1.45 12.96 -16.78
C ARG A 283 -2.78 13.36 -16.15
N GLU A 284 -3.85 12.74 -16.64
CA GLU A 284 -5.14 12.78 -15.94
C GLU A 284 -5.09 11.82 -14.74
N LEU A 285 -4.82 12.34 -13.54
CA LEU A 285 -4.69 11.52 -12.32
C LEU A 285 -5.98 11.51 -11.52
N GLY A 286 -6.50 10.33 -11.18
CA GLY A 286 -7.71 10.14 -10.37
C GLY A 286 -7.38 9.69 -8.94
N ILE A 287 -7.14 8.40 -8.78
CA ILE A 287 -6.77 7.74 -7.52
C ILE A 287 -5.58 6.80 -7.73
N ARG A 288 -4.86 6.50 -6.65
CA ARG A 288 -3.85 5.44 -6.65
C ARG A 288 -4.49 4.14 -6.19
N VAL A 289 -4.28 3.07 -6.94
CA VAL A 289 -4.85 1.74 -6.64
C VAL A 289 -3.73 0.73 -6.52
N GLY A 290 -3.67 0.03 -5.40
CA GLY A 290 -2.71 -1.02 -5.13
C GLY A 290 -3.07 -2.34 -5.82
N PRO A 291 -2.32 -3.43 -5.54
CA PRO A 291 -2.64 -4.75 -6.05
C PRO A 291 -4.01 -5.21 -5.56
N ILE A 292 -4.91 -5.45 -6.50
CA ILE A 292 -6.23 -6.00 -6.24
C ILE A 292 -6.12 -7.51 -5.97
N SER A 293 -6.79 -7.98 -4.92
CA SER A 293 -6.81 -9.40 -4.53
C SER A 293 -8.23 -9.88 -4.22
N TRP A 294 -8.40 -11.19 -4.08
CA TRP A 294 -9.69 -11.81 -3.79
C TRP A 294 -9.59 -12.76 -2.58
N HIS A 295 -10.65 -12.82 -1.78
CA HIS A 295 -10.77 -13.73 -0.63
C HIS A 295 -12.22 -14.17 -0.41
N GLN A 296 -12.40 -15.22 0.39
CA GLN A 296 -13.72 -15.74 0.80
C GLN A 296 -14.07 -15.47 2.27
N ASP A 297 -13.22 -14.73 2.98
CA ASP A 297 -13.45 -14.37 4.38
C ASP A 297 -14.53 -13.28 4.52
N GLU A 298 -15.75 -13.69 4.84
CA GLU A 298 -16.89 -12.80 5.14
C GLU A 298 -16.64 -11.94 6.38
N GLY A 299 -15.94 -12.47 7.39
CA GLY A 299 -15.60 -11.72 8.60
C GLY A 299 -14.72 -10.52 8.27
N ARG A 300 -13.68 -10.73 7.46
CA ARG A 300 -12.83 -9.65 6.95
C ARG A 300 -13.60 -8.62 6.14
N HIS A 301 -14.50 -9.06 5.27
CA HIS A 301 -15.35 -8.15 4.49
C HIS A 301 -16.19 -7.25 5.40
N ARG A 302 -16.89 -7.85 6.38
CA ARG A 302 -17.70 -7.12 7.36
C ARG A 302 -16.87 -6.14 8.19
N ASP A 303 -15.69 -6.54 8.64
CA ASP A 303 -14.82 -5.68 9.45
C ASP A 303 -14.34 -4.45 8.64
N ILE A 304 -14.06 -4.62 7.34
CA ILE A 304 -13.72 -3.52 6.42
C ILE A 304 -14.90 -2.57 6.27
N LEU A 305 -16.12 -3.08 6.00
CA LEU A 305 -17.31 -2.24 5.88
C LEU A 305 -17.58 -1.45 7.17
N PHE A 306 -17.50 -2.11 8.32
CA PHE A 306 -17.67 -1.48 9.63
C PHE A 306 -16.65 -0.35 9.86
N PHE A 307 -15.38 -0.57 9.50
CA PHE A 307 -14.37 0.47 9.56
C PHE A 307 -14.73 1.69 8.69
N HIS A 308 -15.14 1.48 7.44
CA HIS A 308 -15.48 2.57 6.52
C HIS A 308 -16.67 3.38 7.01
N GLU A 309 -17.75 2.71 7.41
CA GLU A 309 -18.94 3.37 7.99
C GLU A 309 -18.55 4.20 9.22
N ASN A 310 -17.73 3.63 10.10
CA ASN A 310 -17.25 4.33 11.27
C ASN A 310 -16.36 5.54 10.94
N ALA A 311 -15.46 5.42 9.97
CA ALA A 311 -14.54 6.48 9.57
C ALA A 311 -15.26 7.66 8.88
N VAL A 312 -16.26 7.36 8.04
CA VAL A 312 -17.14 8.39 7.45
C VAL A 312 -17.88 9.12 8.56
N LYS A 313 -18.54 8.37 9.45
CA LYS A 313 -19.26 8.94 10.59
C LYS A 313 -18.37 9.78 11.50
N ASN A 314 -17.15 9.31 11.80
CA ASN A 314 -16.19 10.03 12.63
C ASN A 314 -15.84 11.39 12.03
N TYR A 315 -15.60 11.44 10.71
CA TYR A 315 -15.35 12.68 10.00
C TYR A 315 -16.58 13.61 10.00
N GLU A 316 -17.78 13.09 9.76
CA GLU A 316 -19.01 13.87 9.79
C GLU A 316 -19.28 14.48 11.18
N GLU A 317 -19.10 13.69 12.25
CA GLU A 317 -19.26 14.17 13.63
C GLU A 317 -18.23 15.26 13.96
N MET A 318 -16.97 15.09 13.52
CA MET A 318 -15.92 16.10 13.66
C MET A 318 -16.27 17.39 12.90
N MET A 319 -16.68 17.30 11.64
CA MET A 319 -17.03 18.46 10.82
C MET A 319 -18.27 19.19 11.34
N ALA A 320 -19.20 18.47 11.97
CA ALA A 320 -20.37 19.03 12.64
C ALA A 320 -20.04 19.61 14.04
N GLY A 321 -18.81 19.48 14.53
CA GLY A 321 -18.40 19.96 15.84
C GLY A 321 -19.12 19.25 17.00
N LYS A 322 -19.51 17.97 16.82
CA LYS A 322 -20.17 17.22 17.89
C LYS A 322 -19.23 17.02 19.07
N THR A 323 -19.74 17.23 20.28
CA THR A 323 -19.02 17.04 21.54
C THR A 323 -19.23 15.67 22.17
N VAL A 324 -20.24 14.93 21.71
CA VAL A 324 -20.51 13.53 22.06
C VAL A 324 -20.50 12.73 20.77
N LEU A 325 -19.56 11.80 20.66
CA LEU A 325 -19.34 10.99 19.46
C LEU A 325 -20.02 9.63 19.63
N THR A 326 -20.62 9.15 18.55
CA THR A 326 -21.16 7.79 18.45
C THR A 326 -20.37 6.94 17.46
N SER A 327 -19.34 7.50 16.85
CA SER A 327 -18.25 6.78 16.19
C SER A 327 -17.19 6.29 17.19
N TYR A 328 -16.44 5.28 16.79
CA TYR A 328 -15.30 4.71 17.50
C TYR A 328 -13.98 5.30 16.98
N PRO A 329 -12.91 5.27 17.79
CA PRO A 329 -11.58 5.67 17.34
C PRO A 329 -11.06 4.82 16.17
N THR A 330 -10.40 5.47 15.21
CA THR A 330 -9.80 4.79 14.05
C THR A 330 -8.37 4.29 14.30
N ASN A 331 -7.80 4.61 15.46
CA ASN A 331 -6.50 4.10 15.94
C ASN A 331 -6.67 3.60 17.37
N LEU A 332 -6.10 2.44 17.68
CA LEU A 332 -6.20 1.81 18.99
C LEU A 332 -4.80 1.62 19.58
N GLY A 333 -4.49 2.36 20.64
CA GLY A 333 -3.25 2.20 21.41
C GLY A 333 -3.39 1.12 22.47
N ILE A 334 -2.45 0.18 22.54
CA ILE A 334 -2.50 -0.98 23.43
C ILE A 334 -1.10 -1.27 23.98
N ASP A 335 -1.00 -1.61 25.26
CA ASP A 335 0.20 -2.27 25.78
C ASP A 335 0.13 -3.77 25.42
N LEU A 336 0.90 -4.19 24.40
CA LEU A 336 0.91 -5.60 24.01
C LEU A 336 1.73 -6.45 24.97
N TYR A 337 2.89 -5.94 25.37
CA TYR A 337 3.83 -6.64 26.23
C TYR A 337 4.71 -5.67 26.99
N SER A 338 4.66 -5.79 28.31
CA SER A 338 5.20 -4.80 29.23
C SER A 338 6.63 -5.11 29.71
N ARG A 339 7.27 -6.21 29.26
CA ARG A 339 8.65 -6.55 29.67
C ARG A 339 9.68 -6.08 28.66
N CYS A 340 10.84 -5.62 29.14
CA CYS A 340 11.98 -5.22 28.31
C CYS A 340 13.22 -6.08 28.61
N ASN A 341 14.02 -6.36 27.58
CA ASN A 341 15.28 -7.11 27.69
C ASN A 341 16.52 -6.22 27.92
N LEU A 342 16.39 -4.89 27.84
CA LEU A 342 17.49 -3.98 28.16
C LEU A 342 17.69 -3.92 29.67
N SER A 343 18.84 -4.44 30.12
CA SER A 343 19.26 -4.38 31.51
C SER A 343 20.75 -3.98 31.59
N PRO A 344 21.10 -2.88 32.25
CA PRO A 344 20.20 -1.86 32.81
C PRO A 344 19.35 -1.15 31.71
N PRO A 345 18.20 -0.53 32.08
CA PRO A 345 17.39 0.25 31.13
C PRO A 345 18.19 1.33 30.39
N CYS A 346 17.65 1.87 29.30
CA CYS A 346 18.26 3.04 28.63
C CYS A 346 18.39 4.19 29.64
N VAL A 347 19.45 4.98 29.53
CA VAL A 347 19.76 6.08 30.47
C VAL A 347 18.67 7.15 30.61
N TYR A 348 17.75 7.26 29.63
CA TYR A 348 16.62 8.19 29.64
C TYR A 348 15.26 7.51 29.85
N CYS A 349 15.22 6.19 30.07
CA CYS A 349 13.97 5.43 30.09
C CYS A 349 13.22 5.60 31.40
N LEU A 350 11.89 5.76 31.32
CA LEU A 350 11.01 5.80 32.50
C LEU A 350 10.55 4.40 32.95
N TYR A 351 11.18 3.32 32.45
CA TYR A 351 10.72 1.95 32.63
C TYR A 351 10.36 1.63 34.08
N ASP A 352 11.27 1.82 35.03
CA ASP A 352 11.03 1.47 36.44
C ASP A 352 9.87 2.26 37.05
N ARG A 353 9.79 3.57 36.75
CA ARG A 353 8.67 4.41 37.20
C ARG A 353 7.35 3.93 36.62
N MET A 354 7.33 3.56 35.33
CA MET A 354 6.13 3.06 34.67
C MET A 354 5.70 1.69 35.21
N LYS A 355 6.64 0.77 35.47
CA LYS A 355 6.31 -0.54 36.08
C LYS A 355 5.70 -0.40 37.49
N ILE A 356 6.06 0.65 38.23
CA ILE A 356 5.41 0.96 39.51
C ILE A 356 3.97 1.44 39.29
N LEU A 357 3.75 2.31 38.31
CA LEU A 357 2.42 2.84 37.99
C LEU A 357 1.47 1.78 37.42
N GLU A 358 1.99 0.85 36.61
CA GLU A 358 1.22 -0.26 36.03
C GLU A 358 0.82 -1.30 37.09
N GLY A 359 1.53 -1.41 38.22
CA GLY A 359 1.16 -2.29 39.32
C GLY A 359 1.07 -3.77 38.91
N GLU A 360 -0.10 -4.38 39.08
CA GLU A 360 -0.37 -5.78 38.73
C GLU A 360 -0.56 -5.98 37.22
N ASP A 361 -0.92 -4.93 36.48
CA ASP A 361 -1.21 -5.02 35.04
C ASP A 361 0.04 -5.24 34.18
N LYS A 362 1.24 -4.96 34.71
CA LYS A 362 2.53 -5.13 34.01
C LYS A 362 2.81 -6.58 33.58
N ASP A 363 2.15 -7.56 34.21
CA ASP A 363 2.30 -8.99 33.92
C ASP A 363 1.19 -9.51 32.98
N VAL A 364 0.23 -8.67 32.59
CA VAL A 364 -0.80 -9.00 31.61
C VAL A 364 -0.17 -9.17 30.23
N VAL A 365 -0.62 -10.20 29.53
CA VAL A 365 -0.22 -10.49 28.15
C VAL A 365 -1.46 -10.38 27.27
N VAL A 366 -1.50 -9.39 26.40
CA VAL A 366 -2.60 -9.18 25.46
C VAL A 366 -2.46 -10.18 24.31
N ASP A 367 -3.45 -11.05 24.11
CA ASP A 367 -3.48 -12.00 23.00
C ASP A 367 -4.56 -11.68 21.96
N ASP A 368 -4.69 -12.55 20.95
CA ASP A 368 -5.71 -12.45 19.90
C ASP A 368 -7.15 -12.42 20.44
N ARG A 369 -7.41 -13.15 21.53
CA ARG A 369 -8.74 -13.18 22.18
C ARG A 369 -9.00 -11.89 22.92
N THR A 370 -8.00 -11.35 23.61
CA THR A 370 -8.08 -10.03 24.24
C THR A 370 -8.38 -8.96 23.20
N LEU A 371 -7.64 -8.93 22.08
CA LEU A 371 -7.89 -7.99 20.98
C LEU A 371 -9.31 -8.12 20.42
N ALA A 372 -9.76 -9.35 20.16
CA ALA A 372 -11.11 -9.61 19.69
C ALA A 372 -12.18 -9.15 20.70
N SER A 373 -11.92 -9.29 22.00
CA SER A 373 -12.85 -8.92 23.08
C SER A 373 -13.13 -7.43 23.17
N TYR A 374 -12.23 -6.58 22.64
CA TYR A 374 -12.48 -5.13 22.54
C TYR A 374 -13.58 -4.78 21.54
N GLY A 375 -14.02 -5.74 20.71
CA GLY A 375 -15.21 -5.63 19.88
C GLY A 375 -15.15 -4.42 18.94
N PRO A 376 -16.13 -3.49 18.98
CA PRO A 376 -16.17 -2.34 18.10
C PRO A 376 -14.90 -1.47 18.11
N PHE A 377 -14.19 -1.35 19.24
CA PHE A 377 -12.95 -0.58 19.30
C PHE A 377 -11.84 -1.18 18.42
N PHE A 378 -11.69 -2.49 18.42
CA PHE A 378 -10.74 -3.17 17.55
C PHE A 378 -11.24 -3.21 16.10
N ASN A 379 -12.53 -3.49 15.90
CA ASN A 379 -13.11 -3.60 14.56
C ASN A 379 -13.05 -2.27 13.79
N ALA A 380 -13.31 -1.14 14.47
CA ALA A 380 -13.24 0.20 13.91
C ALA A 380 -11.83 0.80 13.83
N ALA A 381 -10.82 0.15 14.41
CA ALA A 381 -9.45 0.61 14.29
C ALA A 381 -8.85 0.18 12.95
N ARG A 382 -8.15 1.10 12.27
CA ARG A 382 -7.26 0.77 11.15
C ARG A 382 -5.88 0.36 11.66
N THR A 383 -5.41 1.07 12.68
CA THR A 383 -4.07 0.91 13.23
C THR A 383 -4.13 0.45 14.67
N VAL A 384 -3.33 -0.57 15.01
CA VAL A 384 -3.04 -1.00 16.38
C VAL A 384 -1.65 -0.51 16.72
N VAL A 385 -1.55 0.39 17.69
CA VAL A 385 -0.28 1.01 18.10
C VAL A 385 0.18 0.38 19.41
N ASN A 386 1.38 -0.21 19.42
CA ASN A 386 1.97 -0.65 20.68
C ASN A 386 2.43 0.57 21.49
N CYS A 387 1.77 0.78 22.64
CA CYS A 387 2.05 1.85 23.58
C CYS A 387 2.77 1.35 24.85
N SER A 388 3.28 0.11 24.84
CA SER A 388 3.92 -0.47 26.01
C SER A 388 5.23 0.22 26.40
N PHE A 389 5.49 0.29 27.70
CA PHE A 389 6.85 0.48 28.23
C PHE A 389 7.57 -0.86 28.30
N GLY A 390 7.71 -1.55 27.16
CA GLY A 390 8.31 -2.88 27.03
C GLY A 390 8.93 -3.10 25.65
N GLU A 391 9.43 -4.31 25.39
CA GLU A 391 9.93 -4.73 24.08
C GLU A 391 8.91 -5.68 23.43
N PRO A 392 8.11 -5.22 22.45
CA PRO A 392 7.04 -6.01 21.87
C PRO A 392 7.54 -7.27 21.16
N LEU A 393 8.78 -7.29 20.65
CA LEU A 393 9.32 -8.49 20.01
C LEU A 393 9.58 -9.65 20.99
N LEU A 394 9.53 -9.41 22.30
CA LEU A 394 9.59 -10.47 23.32
C LEU A 394 8.23 -11.14 23.57
N HIS A 395 7.14 -10.64 22.96
CA HIS A 395 5.81 -11.17 23.20
C HIS A 395 5.75 -12.70 22.93
N PRO A 396 5.30 -13.52 23.90
CA PRO A 396 5.37 -14.98 23.80
C PRO A 396 4.57 -15.55 22.63
N ARG A 397 3.50 -14.85 22.20
CA ARG A 397 2.63 -15.16 21.06
C ARG A 397 2.72 -14.12 19.92
N LEU A 398 3.90 -13.52 19.71
CA LEU A 398 4.11 -12.42 18.74
C LEU A 398 3.54 -12.76 17.35
N GLU A 399 3.90 -13.92 16.81
CA GLU A 399 3.48 -14.33 15.45
C GLU A 399 1.96 -14.43 15.33
N GLU A 400 1.29 -15.00 16.32
CA GLU A 400 -0.16 -15.19 16.34
C GLU A 400 -0.91 -13.85 16.36
N ILE A 401 -0.45 -12.89 17.16
CA ILE A 401 -1.07 -11.55 17.24
C ILE A 401 -0.86 -10.78 15.94
N LEU A 402 0.35 -10.82 15.38
CA LEU A 402 0.64 -10.12 14.12
C LEU A 402 -0.15 -10.72 12.95
N GLU A 403 -0.32 -12.05 12.92
CA GLU A 403 -1.18 -12.73 11.93
C GLU A 403 -2.67 -12.40 12.14
N PHE A 404 -3.13 -12.36 13.40
CA PHE A 404 -4.49 -11.96 13.71
C PHE A 404 -4.78 -10.53 13.24
N CYS A 405 -3.91 -9.56 13.55
CA CYS A 405 -4.04 -8.20 13.06
C CYS A 405 -4.01 -8.12 11.53
N ALA A 406 -3.08 -8.81 10.88
CA ALA A 406 -2.95 -8.81 9.41
C ALA A 406 -4.17 -9.41 8.70
N SER A 407 -4.72 -10.53 9.20
CA SER A 407 -5.92 -11.16 8.64
C SER A 407 -7.16 -10.28 8.78
N ARG A 408 -7.20 -9.43 9.81
CA ARG A 408 -8.24 -8.41 10.06
C ARG A 408 -7.97 -7.08 9.35
N GLY A 409 -6.95 -7.02 8.49
CA GLY A 409 -6.60 -5.83 7.70
C GLY A 409 -6.06 -4.66 8.54
N LYS A 410 -5.57 -4.93 9.75
CA LYS A 410 -5.01 -3.91 10.65
C LYS A 410 -3.54 -3.64 10.29
N ILE A 411 -3.13 -2.38 10.42
CA ILE A 411 -1.72 -1.99 10.41
C ILE A 411 -1.23 -2.03 11.87
N VAL A 412 -0.08 -2.65 12.13
CA VAL A 412 0.50 -2.67 13.48
C VAL A 412 1.70 -1.73 13.56
N GLU A 413 1.71 -0.83 14.52
CA GLU A 413 2.87 0.00 14.82
C GLU A 413 3.63 -0.55 16.02
N LEU A 414 4.88 -0.94 15.82
CA LEU A 414 5.75 -1.47 16.86
C LEU A 414 6.97 -0.56 17.04
N SER A 415 7.28 -0.19 18.28
CA SER A 415 8.57 0.40 18.64
C SER A 415 9.45 -0.66 19.27
N THR A 416 10.65 -0.88 18.75
CA THR A 416 11.61 -1.88 19.23
C THR A 416 12.97 -1.25 19.53
N ASN A 417 13.67 -1.76 20.54
CA ASN A 417 15.06 -1.44 20.85
C ASN A 417 16.06 -2.18 19.92
N GLY A 418 15.56 -3.11 19.10
CA GLY A 418 16.34 -3.85 18.10
C GLY A 418 17.15 -5.04 18.61
N GLN A 419 17.21 -5.30 19.92
CA GLN A 419 18.00 -6.40 20.48
C GLN A 419 17.31 -7.77 20.41
N ALA A 420 16.03 -7.79 20.09
CA ALA A 420 15.21 -8.99 20.01
C ALA A 420 15.00 -9.48 18.56
N PHE A 421 15.84 -9.05 17.61
CA PHE A 421 15.85 -9.60 16.26
C PHE A 421 16.51 -10.99 16.24
N THR A 422 15.66 -12.01 16.30
CA THR A 422 16.03 -13.42 16.19
C THR A 422 15.44 -14.00 14.92
N ALA A 423 15.85 -15.20 14.51
CA ALA A 423 15.22 -15.87 13.37
C ALA A 423 13.69 -16.08 13.56
N ARG A 424 13.24 -16.25 14.81
CA ARG A 424 11.81 -16.36 15.15
C ARG A 424 11.08 -15.04 14.96
N THR A 425 11.57 -13.96 15.55
CA THR A 425 10.89 -12.65 15.52
C THR A 425 10.97 -12.01 14.14
N ILE A 426 12.09 -12.15 13.43
CA ILE A 426 12.18 -11.73 12.02
C ILE A 426 11.11 -12.44 11.20
N ARG A 427 11.00 -13.78 11.27
CA ARG A 427 9.98 -14.54 10.54
C ARG A 427 8.56 -14.05 10.85
N ALA A 428 8.26 -13.78 12.12
CA ALA A 428 6.95 -13.30 12.54
C ALA A 428 6.58 -11.94 11.91
N LEU A 429 7.56 -11.06 11.66
CA LEU A 429 7.35 -9.73 11.08
C LEU A 429 7.15 -9.74 9.56
N LEU A 430 7.75 -10.70 8.84
CA LEU A 430 7.84 -10.67 7.38
C LEU A 430 6.48 -10.73 6.68
N GLY A 431 6.32 -9.91 5.64
CA GLY A 431 5.14 -9.93 4.75
C GLY A 431 3.85 -9.35 5.37
N LYS A 432 3.93 -8.77 6.57
CA LYS A 432 2.77 -8.22 7.28
C LYS A 432 2.78 -6.69 7.28
N PRO A 433 1.60 -6.03 7.31
CA PRO A 433 1.47 -4.58 7.33
C PRO A 433 1.89 -4.01 8.71
N ILE A 434 3.21 -3.89 8.91
CA ILE A 434 3.80 -3.44 10.16
C ILE A 434 4.68 -2.23 9.89
N TYR A 435 4.51 -1.18 10.69
CA TYR A 435 5.42 -0.06 10.79
C TYR A 435 6.32 -0.28 12.00
N LEU A 436 7.57 -0.65 11.73
CA LEU A 436 8.56 -1.00 12.73
C LEU A 436 9.47 0.20 12.97
N TYR A 437 9.27 0.87 14.10
CA TYR A 437 10.10 1.94 14.60
C TYR A 437 11.26 1.36 15.41
N VAL A 438 12.48 1.50 14.89
CA VAL A 438 13.69 0.98 15.53
C VAL A 438 14.41 2.12 16.23
N SER A 439 14.40 2.09 17.55
CA SER A 439 15.03 3.11 18.39
C SER A 439 16.50 2.77 18.60
N LEU A 440 17.41 3.34 17.81
CA LEU A 440 18.87 3.22 18.02
C LEU A 440 19.48 4.46 18.67
N ASP A 441 19.05 5.66 18.28
CA ASP A 441 19.51 6.95 18.84
C ASP A 441 21.03 7.16 18.81
N ALA A 442 21.75 6.38 18.00
CA ALA A 442 23.19 6.41 17.83
C ALA A 442 23.58 5.84 16.46
N ALA A 443 24.59 6.41 15.82
CA ALA A 443 25.18 5.93 14.57
C ALA A 443 26.50 5.16 14.78
N SER A 444 27.00 5.09 16.01
CA SER A 444 28.21 4.37 16.39
C SER A 444 28.02 3.50 17.63
N ALA A 445 28.87 2.48 17.78
CA ALA A 445 28.90 1.63 18.96
C ALA A 445 29.27 2.42 20.23
N GLU A 446 30.16 3.41 20.11
CA GLU A 446 30.57 4.27 21.22
C GLU A 446 29.39 5.08 21.78
N THR A 447 28.66 5.79 20.91
CA THR A 447 27.50 6.57 21.32
C THR A 447 26.38 5.68 21.84
N TYR A 448 26.15 4.52 21.21
CA TYR A 448 25.15 3.55 21.67
C TYR A 448 25.48 3.01 23.08
N ALA A 449 26.76 2.75 23.39
CA ALA A 449 27.19 2.30 24.71
C ALA A 449 26.96 3.36 25.80
N LYS A 450 27.10 4.66 25.47
CA LYS A 450 26.80 5.76 26.40
C LYS A 450 25.32 5.83 26.81
N ILE A 451 24.41 5.38 25.95
CA ILE A 451 22.95 5.46 26.21
C ILE A 451 22.29 4.11 26.54
N ARG A 452 22.91 2.99 26.14
CA ARG A 452 22.36 1.63 26.27
C ARG A 452 23.43 0.59 26.62
N ASN A 453 23.99 -0.16 25.67
CA ASN A 453 24.97 -1.23 25.94
C ASN A 453 25.87 -1.46 24.70
N GLU A 454 26.65 -2.54 24.66
CA GLU A 454 27.67 -2.75 23.60
C GLU A 454 27.15 -3.54 22.38
N ARG A 455 25.83 -3.76 22.23
CA ARG A 455 25.27 -4.63 21.19
C ARG A 455 24.98 -3.93 19.85
N PHE A 456 25.53 -2.74 19.61
CA PHE A 456 25.24 -1.94 18.42
C PHE A 456 25.46 -2.71 17.10
N ASP A 457 26.63 -3.31 16.94
CA ASP A 457 27.00 -3.99 15.69
C ASP A 457 26.10 -5.22 15.39
N GLU A 458 25.72 -5.95 16.44
CA GLU A 458 24.79 -7.08 16.33
C GLU A 458 23.41 -6.62 15.84
N ILE A 459 22.89 -5.52 16.40
CA ILE A 459 21.57 -4.98 16.02
C ILE A 459 21.59 -4.53 14.57
N VAL A 460 22.63 -3.80 14.16
CA VAL A 460 22.79 -3.34 12.77
C VAL A 460 22.83 -4.53 11.81
N ALA A 461 23.61 -5.57 12.12
CA ALA A 461 23.70 -6.76 11.28
C ALA A 461 22.33 -7.45 11.12
N ASN A 462 21.56 -7.55 12.21
CA ASN A 462 20.23 -8.12 12.19
C ASN A 462 19.20 -7.25 11.44
N LEU A 463 19.34 -5.92 11.48
CA LEU A 463 18.50 -5.00 10.70
C LEU A 463 18.74 -5.14 9.20
N ILE A 464 20.00 -5.26 8.79
CA ILE A 464 20.37 -5.52 7.38
C ILE A 464 19.74 -6.83 6.94
N ARG A 465 19.86 -7.90 7.74
CA ARG A 465 19.21 -9.19 7.48
C ARG A 465 17.68 -9.08 7.38
N LEU A 466 17.03 -8.35 8.28
CA LEU A 466 15.58 -8.12 8.22
C LEU A 466 15.21 -7.42 6.90
N ASN A 467 16.00 -6.42 6.48
CA ASN A 467 15.79 -5.70 5.23
C ASN A 467 15.93 -6.62 3.99
N GLU A 468 16.95 -7.48 3.97
CA GLU A 468 17.14 -8.47 2.91
C GLU A 468 15.97 -9.46 2.79
N GLU A 469 15.48 -9.95 3.92
CA GLU A 469 14.37 -10.92 3.95
C GLU A 469 13.03 -10.28 3.57
N ARG A 470 12.74 -9.04 4.01
CA ARG A 470 11.48 -8.36 3.66
C ARG A 470 11.36 -8.04 2.18
N LYS A 471 12.47 -7.78 1.48
CA LYS A 471 12.46 -7.54 0.03
C LYS A 471 11.91 -8.74 -0.74
N LYS A 472 12.08 -9.95 -0.21
CA LYS A 472 11.51 -11.20 -0.77
C LYS A 472 10.01 -11.34 -0.50
N ARG A 473 9.43 -10.44 0.31
CA ARG A 473 8.05 -10.46 0.82
C ARG A 473 7.39 -9.08 0.65
N ASN A 474 7.48 -8.52 -0.56
CA ASN A 474 6.88 -7.23 -0.94
C ASN A 474 7.41 -5.99 -0.19
N GLY A 475 8.56 -6.10 0.48
CA GLY A 475 9.18 -5.00 1.23
C GLY A 475 8.56 -4.74 2.60
N LEU A 476 7.87 -5.72 3.20
CA LEU A 476 7.24 -5.63 4.52
C LEU A 476 7.93 -6.49 5.59
N PRO A 477 8.15 -5.98 6.81
CA PRO A 477 7.61 -4.74 7.40
C PRO A 477 8.32 -3.47 6.90
N LYS A 478 7.72 -2.29 7.13
CA LYS A 478 8.39 -1.00 6.90
C LYS A 478 9.30 -0.68 8.08
N ILE A 479 10.54 -0.27 7.79
CA ILE A 479 11.58 -0.02 8.79
C ILE A 479 11.80 1.49 8.90
N PHE A 480 11.45 2.04 10.06
CA PHE A 480 11.61 3.44 10.41
C PHE A 480 12.71 3.58 11.46
N MET A 481 13.82 4.23 11.11
CA MET A 481 14.93 4.44 12.04
C MET A 481 14.64 5.68 12.88
N VAL A 482 14.40 5.50 14.17
CA VAL A 482 14.09 6.61 15.08
C VAL A 482 15.38 7.23 15.59
N PHE A 483 15.46 8.55 15.51
CA PHE A 483 16.56 9.34 16.06
C PHE A 483 15.97 10.39 17.00
N MET A 484 16.30 10.28 18.29
CA MET A 484 16.01 11.31 19.29
C MET A 484 17.23 12.22 19.48
N PRO A 485 17.20 13.46 18.96
CA PRO A 485 18.31 14.39 19.11
C PRO A 485 18.51 14.78 20.57
N MET A 486 19.71 14.52 21.08
CA MET A 486 20.18 14.80 22.44
C MET A 486 21.61 15.35 22.36
N ARG A 487 22.13 15.97 23.42
CA ARG A 487 23.52 16.48 23.43
C ARG A 487 24.52 15.38 23.11
N VAL A 488 24.31 14.20 23.67
CA VAL A 488 25.20 13.05 23.49
C VAL A 488 25.31 12.58 22.03
N ASN A 489 24.30 12.79 21.18
CA ASN A 489 24.23 12.18 19.85
C ASN A 489 24.02 13.16 18.68
N LEU A 490 23.70 14.45 18.89
CA LEU A 490 23.29 15.34 17.79
C LEU A 490 24.35 15.45 16.68
N HIS A 491 25.63 15.32 17.07
CA HIS A 491 26.76 15.37 16.16
C HIS A 491 26.78 14.20 15.15
N GLU A 492 26.06 13.11 15.43
CA GLU A 492 25.97 11.92 14.58
C GLU A 492 24.83 11.96 13.56
N LEU A 493 24.04 13.05 13.47
CA LEU A 493 22.86 13.10 12.59
C LEU A 493 23.17 12.67 11.16
N GLU A 494 24.23 13.20 10.54
CA GLU A 494 24.62 12.81 9.17
C GLU A 494 25.06 11.33 9.09
N ALA A 495 25.80 10.86 10.09
CA ALA A 495 26.22 9.47 10.16
C ALA A 495 25.01 8.53 10.31
N TYR A 496 23.96 8.97 11.00
CA TYR A 496 22.71 8.24 11.13
C TYR A 496 21.97 8.14 9.79
N PHE A 497 21.97 9.19 8.95
CA PHE A 497 21.47 9.10 7.57
C PHE A 497 22.25 8.09 6.72
N ARG A 498 23.58 8.03 6.86
CA ARG A 498 24.41 7.00 6.20
C ARG A 498 24.07 5.60 6.71
N LEU A 499 23.78 5.45 8.00
CA LEU A 499 23.31 4.20 8.59
C LEU A 499 21.95 3.77 8.00
N CYS A 500 20.99 4.70 7.89
CA CYS A 500 19.71 4.44 7.23
C CYS A 500 19.90 3.97 5.78
N GLN A 501 20.81 4.60 5.02
CA GLN A 501 21.13 4.18 3.66
C GLN A 501 21.77 2.79 3.62
N ARG A 502 22.68 2.47 4.55
CA ARG A 502 23.30 1.14 4.67
C ARG A 502 22.28 0.03 4.97
N ILE A 503 21.30 0.33 5.82
CA ILE A 503 20.20 -0.60 6.15
C ILE A 503 19.16 -0.66 5.02
N GLU A 504 19.09 0.39 4.20
CA GLU A 504 17.98 0.70 3.30
C GLU A 504 16.64 0.78 4.04
N ALA A 505 16.64 1.57 5.11
CA ALA A 505 15.42 1.91 5.85
C ALA A 505 14.45 2.75 4.99
N ASP A 506 13.15 2.67 5.26
CA ASP A 506 12.15 3.40 4.48
C ASP A 506 12.13 4.90 4.82
N ALA A 507 12.40 5.25 6.07
CA ALA A 507 12.58 6.64 6.49
C ALA A 507 13.32 6.76 7.82
N LEU A 508 13.82 7.96 8.08
CA LEU A 508 14.27 8.41 9.39
C LEU A 508 13.11 9.13 10.10
N VAL A 509 12.93 8.86 11.40
CA VAL A 509 11.93 9.55 12.22
C VAL A 509 12.64 10.39 13.27
N LEU A 510 12.52 11.71 13.17
CA LEU A 510 12.97 12.63 14.20
C LEU A 510 11.93 12.72 15.30
N ARG A 511 12.33 12.37 16.53
CA ARG A 511 11.45 12.38 17.70
C ARG A 511 12.03 13.24 18.82
N PRO A 512 11.22 14.07 19.51
CA PRO A 512 11.73 14.85 20.65
C PRO A 512 12.05 13.95 21.85
N LEU A 513 13.10 14.31 22.59
CA LEU A 513 13.23 13.90 23.99
C LEU A 513 12.09 14.54 24.79
N LEU A 514 11.36 13.75 25.57
CA LEU A 514 10.17 14.20 26.28
C LEU A 514 10.54 15.28 27.32
N TYR A 515 9.80 16.39 27.36
CA TYR A 515 9.93 17.33 28.47
C TYR A 515 9.33 16.73 29.74
N LEU A 516 10.13 16.67 30.80
CA LEU A 516 9.72 16.22 32.13
C LEU A 516 9.91 17.38 33.10
N GLU A 517 8.90 17.69 33.92
CA GLU A 517 8.97 18.81 34.87
C GLU A 517 10.08 18.59 35.92
N LYS A 518 10.26 17.34 36.36
CA LYS A 518 11.31 16.93 37.31
C LYS A 518 11.86 15.58 36.88
N PRO A 519 12.78 15.52 35.90
CA PRO A 519 13.29 14.26 35.39
C PRO A 519 14.01 13.50 36.51
N ASP A 520 14.97 14.13 37.20
CA ASP A 520 15.86 13.50 38.21
C ASP A 520 16.36 12.13 37.73
N ILE A 521 16.95 12.12 36.53
CA ILE A 521 17.52 10.95 35.87
C ILE A 521 18.96 11.31 35.52
N ARG A 522 19.89 10.64 36.20
CA ARG A 522 21.34 10.81 36.02
C ARG A 522 22.02 9.45 36.06
N GLU A 523 22.65 9.09 34.96
CA GLU A 523 23.23 7.76 34.77
C GLU A 523 24.62 7.90 34.15
N GLU A 524 25.61 7.22 34.71
CA GLU A 524 26.96 7.16 34.12
C GLU A 524 27.13 5.86 33.35
N ARG A 525 27.42 5.96 32.05
CA ARG A 525 27.62 4.80 31.18
C ARG A 525 28.59 5.12 30.05
N GLY A 526 29.47 4.17 29.73
CA GLY A 526 30.43 4.34 28.63
C GLY A 526 31.32 5.59 28.76
N GLY A 527 31.65 5.99 30.00
CA GLY A 527 32.44 7.19 30.28
C GLY A 527 31.68 8.51 30.08
N TYR A 528 30.36 8.48 29.98
CA TYR A 528 29.50 9.65 29.82
C TYR A 528 28.46 9.73 30.96
N LEU A 529 28.39 10.88 31.62
CA LEU A 529 27.32 11.17 32.57
C LEU A 529 26.12 11.74 31.81
N PHE A 530 25.11 10.91 31.60
CA PHE A 530 23.84 11.34 31.04
C PHE A 530 23.04 12.07 32.12
N ASP A 531 22.73 13.35 31.88
CA ASP A 531 21.90 14.18 32.76
C ASP A 531 20.71 14.68 31.96
N TYR A 532 19.53 14.08 32.18
CA TYR A 532 18.37 14.21 31.30
C TYR A 532 18.01 15.67 30.98
N GLU A 533 18.07 16.56 31.97
CA GLU A 533 17.76 17.97 31.79
C GLU A 533 18.75 18.67 30.85
N LYS A 534 20.04 18.30 30.92
CA LYS A 534 21.09 18.88 30.07
C LYS A 534 21.07 18.33 28.65
N GLU A 535 20.48 17.16 28.45
CA GLU A 535 20.34 16.51 27.13
C GLU A 535 19.28 17.16 26.25
N LEU A 536 18.33 17.87 26.86
CA LEU A 536 17.30 18.63 26.15
C LEU A 536 17.93 19.72 25.28
N LEU A 537 17.43 19.83 24.05
CA LEU A 537 17.85 20.85 23.10
C LEU A 537 16.96 22.10 23.24
N SER A 538 17.56 23.27 23.06
CA SER A 538 16.81 24.52 22.97
C SER A 538 15.98 24.56 21.67
N PRO A 539 14.93 25.40 21.60
CA PRO A 539 14.14 25.56 20.38
C PRO A 539 14.96 25.95 19.13
N GLU A 540 16.04 26.73 19.31
CA GLU A 540 16.94 27.12 18.22
C GLU A 540 17.73 25.92 17.68
N GLU A 541 18.24 25.08 18.58
CA GLU A 541 18.96 23.86 18.22
C GLU A 541 18.03 22.85 17.54
N ILE A 542 16.80 22.71 18.00
CA ILE A 542 15.78 21.86 17.35
C ILE A 542 15.54 22.33 15.91
N ARG A 543 15.35 23.63 15.68
CA ARG A 543 15.19 24.17 14.31
C ARG A 543 16.40 23.86 13.42
N LYS A 544 17.61 23.96 13.99
CA LYS A 544 18.85 23.63 13.28
C LYS A 544 18.89 22.14 12.91
N VAL A 545 18.55 21.25 13.85
CA VAL A 545 18.48 19.80 13.60
C VAL A 545 17.46 19.47 12.51
N ILE A 546 16.27 20.08 12.54
CA ILE A 546 15.24 19.89 11.51
C ILE A 546 15.78 20.31 10.14
N SER A 547 16.36 21.50 10.04
CA SER A 547 16.92 22.02 8.78
C SER A 547 18.04 21.12 8.23
N GLN A 548 18.94 20.64 9.10
CA GLN A 548 20.00 19.72 8.70
C GLN A 548 19.43 18.36 8.25
N ALA A 549 18.41 17.85 8.94
CA ALA A 549 17.79 16.59 8.55
C ALA A 549 17.07 16.67 7.20
N GLU A 550 16.44 17.80 6.87
CA GLU A 550 15.88 18.04 5.54
C GLU A 550 16.96 18.11 4.45
N GLU A 551 18.09 18.75 4.73
CA GLU A 551 19.24 18.76 3.82
C GLU A 551 19.77 17.34 3.58
N PHE A 552 19.98 16.57 4.65
CA PHE A 552 20.47 15.21 4.57
C PHE A 552 19.47 14.26 3.94
N SER A 553 18.17 14.46 4.15
CA SER A 553 17.10 13.73 3.45
C SER A 553 17.27 13.84 1.93
N ARG A 554 17.46 15.05 1.41
CA ARG A 554 17.72 15.27 -0.04
C ARG A 554 19.06 14.67 -0.49
N LYS A 555 20.12 14.85 0.30
CA LYS A 555 21.48 14.37 -0.02
C LYS A 555 21.57 12.85 -0.10
N TYR A 556 20.96 12.15 0.86
CA TYR A 556 21.05 10.70 1.00
C TYR A 556 19.85 9.94 0.41
N LYS A 557 18.82 10.67 -0.04
CA LYS A 557 17.56 10.14 -0.57
C LYS A 557 16.85 9.23 0.44
N ILE A 558 16.89 9.63 1.71
CA ILE A 558 16.19 8.96 2.82
C ILE A 558 15.12 9.92 3.32
N PRO A 559 13.83 9.59 3.17
CA PRO A 559 12.76 10.46 3.67
C PRO A 559 12.87 10.69 5.18
N VAL A 560 12.45 11.86 5.63
CA VAL A 560 12.46 12.23 7.05
C VAL A 560 11.06 12.60 7.53
N ALA A 561 10.58 11.88 8.54
CA ALA A 561 9.36 12.21 9.26
C ALA A 561 9.71 13.03 10.50
N ASN A 562 9.28 14.29 10.53
CA ASN A 562 9.53 15.21 11.64
C ASN A 562 8.36 15.19 12.65
N GLN A 563 8.61 14.70 13.87
CA GLN A 563 7.62 14.70 14.96
C GLN A 563 7.74 15.91 15.90
N PHE A 564 8.67 16.84 15.67
CA PHE A 564 8.71 18.11 16.41
C PHE A 564 7.56 19.06 16.03
N GLU A 565 6.96 18.84 14.87
CA GLU A 565 5.82 19.60 14.34
C GLU A 565 4.48 18.90 14.55
N PHE A 566 4.40 17.94 15.47
CA PHE A 566 3.14 17.22 15.71
C PHE A 566 2.02 18.22 16.06
N GLY A 567 0.91 18.17 15.31
CA GLY A 567 -0.19 19.13 15.41
C GLY A 567 -0.10 20.34 14.47
N GLN A 568 0.98 20.51 13.72
CA GLN A 568 1.08 21.51 12.66
C GLN A 568 0.62 20.91 11.32
N VAL A 569 -0.42 21.49 10.72
CA VAL A 569 -0.93 21.09 9.40
C VAL A 569 -0.14 21.86 8.34
N ALA A 570 0.64 21.15 7.52
CA ALA A 570 1.24 21.74 6.33
C ALA A 570 0.15 22.02 5.28
N GLU A 571 0.31 23.09 4.49
CA GLU A 571 -0.60 23.34 3.38
C GLU A 571 -0.57 22.17 2.37
N PRO A 572 -1.74 21.75 1.83
CA PRO A 572 -1.80 20.68 0.83
C PRO A 572 -0.89 20.99 -0.37
N GLY A 573 -0.08 20.02 -0.81
CA GLY A 573 0.81 20.16 -1.98
C GLY A 573 2.27 20.45 -1.66
N ARG A 574 2.63 20.74 -0.39
CA ARG A 574 4.00 20.54 0.08
C ARG A 574 4.09 19.11 0.58
N SER A 575 4.73 18.22 -0.18
CA SER A 575 4.90 16.84 0.29
C SER A 575 5.65 16.83 1.63
N LYS A 576 5.22 15.96 2.55
CA LYS A 576 6.02 15.55 3.71
C LYS A 576 6.88 14.31 3.42
N LEU A 577 7.01 13.92 2.14
CA LEU A 577 7.87 12.83 1.66
C LEU A 577 8.34 13.12 0.22
#